data_AF-K7P3B3-F1
#
_entry.id   AF-K7P3B3-F1
#
_cell.length_a   1.000
_cell.length_b   1.000
_cell.length_c   1.000
_cell.angle_alpha   90.00
_cell.angle_beta   90.00
_cell.angle_gamma   90.00
#
_symmetry.space_group_name_H-M   'P 1'
#
loop_
_entity.id
_entity.type
_entity.pdbx_description
1 polymer ?
#
loop_
_entity_poly.entity_id
_entity_poly.type
_entity_poly.pdbx_seq_one_letter_code
_entity_poly.pdbx_strand_id
1 'polypeptide(L)' 'PLPPHINEEKILSAISIEKDVDGFHPINIGKLAMKGREPLFVPCTPKGSIELLKRSGVPISRKRAVVVGRS' A
#
# COMPACT_ATOMS: atom_id res chain seq x y z
N PRO A 1 15.60 4.47 1.47
CA PRO A 1 16.47 3.57 0.67
C PRO A 1 17.55 3.00 1.58
N LEU A 2 17.79 1.67 1.51
CA LEU A 2 18.84 1.02 2.28
C LEU A 2 20.19 1.09 1.52
N PRO A 3 21.34 0.94 2.21
CA PRO A 3 22.62 0.75 1.56
C PRO A 3 22.59 -0.40 0.53
N PRO A 4 23.33 -0.32 -0.59
CA PRO A 4 23.20 -1.27 -1.71
C PRO A 4 23.49 -2.74 -1.37
N HIS A 5 24.27 -2.98 -0.31
CA HIS A 5 24.62 -4.33 0.13
C HIS A 5 23.53 -4.98 1.03
N ILE A 6 22.47 -4.25 1.37
CA ILE A 6 21.38 -4.74 2.20
C ILE A 6 20.21 -5.15 1.31
N ASN A 7 19.73 -6.37 1.52
CA ASN A 7 18.53 -6.87 0.84
C ASN A 7 17.27 -6.32 1.51
N GLU A 8 16.61 -5.37 0.84
CA GLU A 8 15.39 -4.72 1.33
C GLU A 8 14.22 -5.68 1.52
N GLU A 9 13.99 -6.61 0.59
CA GLU A 9 12.93 -7.61 0.68
C GLU A 9 13.07 -8.50 1.91
N LYS A 10 14.31 -8.90 2.24
CA LYS A 10 14.61 -9.67 3.44
C LYS A 10 14.31 -8.90 4.72
N ILE A 11 14.59 -7.59 4.74
CA ILE A 11 14.31 -6.73 5.89
C ILE A 11 12.79 -6.55 6.05
N LEU A 12 12.08 -6.18 4.98
CA LEU A 12 10.63 -5.97 5.01
C LEU A 12 9.88 -7.24 5.43
N SER A 13 10.29 -8.40 4.94
CA SER A 13 9.68 -9.70 5.27
C SER A 13 9.98 -10.17 6.70
N ALA A 14 10.98 -9.58 7.37
CA ALA A 14 11.31 -9.89 8.76
C ALA A 14 10.45 -9.10 9.77
N ILE A 15 9.78 -8.04 9.32
CA ILE A 15 8.87 -7.24 10.16
C ILE A 15 7.62 -8.07 10.44
N SER A 16 7.23 -8.18 11.72
CA SER A 16 5.96 -8.82 12.08
C SER A 16 4.80 -8.14 11.36
N ILE A 17 3.93 -8.93 10.74
CA ILE A 17 2.79 -8.41 9.98
C ILE A 17 1.84 -7.55 10.85
N GLU A 18 1.77 -7.81 12.15
CA GLU A 18 0.95 -7.03 13.11
C GLU A 18 1.55 -5.66 13.43
N LYS A 19 2.81 -5.42 13.02
CA LYS A 19 3.56 -4.19 13.25
C LYS A 19 3.97 -3.49 11.95
N ASP A 20 3.59 -4.01 10.79
CA ASP A 20 3.90 -3.44 9.47
C ASP A 20 3.02 -2.22 9.14
N VAL A 21 3.19 -1.14 9.91
CA VAL A 21 2.35 0.06 9.80
C VAL A 21 2.46 0.75 8.44
N ASP A 22 3.58 0.55 7.72
CA ASP A 22 3.76 1.05 6.36
C ASP A 22 3.07 0.19 5.30
N GLY A 23 2.65 -1.04 5.64
CA GLY A 23 1.92 -1.93 4.75
C GLY A 23 2.75 -2.56 3.64
N PHE A 24 4.08 -2.61 3.78
CA PHE A 24 5.02 -3.12 2.76
C PHE A 24 5.43 -4.57 2.97
N HIS A 25 5.02 -5.20 4.06
CA HIS A 25 5.19 -6.64 4.22
C HIS A 25 4.50 -7.36 3.04
N PRO A 26 5.15 -8.34 2.38
CA PRO A 26 4.62 -8.98 1.17
C PRO A 26 3.20 -9.54 1.32
N ILE A 27 2.84 -10.01 2.52
CA ILE A 27 1.48 -10.48 2.83
C ILE A 27 0.44 -9.34 2.77
N ASN A 28 0.76 -8.13 3.26
CA ASN A 28 -0.16 -6.98 3.18
C ASN A 28 -0.36 -6.56 1.73
N ILE A 29 0.72 -6.44 0.95
CA ILE A 29 0.65 -6.11 -0.47
C ILE A 29 -0.12 -7.17 -1.26
N GLY A 30 0.16 -8.45 -1.02
CA GLY A 30 -0.54 -9.56 -1.66
C GLY A 30 -2.04 -9.55 -1.36
N LYS A 31 -2.42 -9.37 -0.08
CA LYS A 31 -3.83 -9.27 0.32
C LYS A 31 -4.52 -8.06 -0.31
N LEU A 32 -3.85 -6.90 -0.38
CA LEU A 32 -4.40 -5.70 -1.01
C LEU A 32 -4.72 -5.90 -2.50
N ALA A 33 -3.88 -6.65 -3.22
CA ALA A 33 -4.06 -6.92 -4.65
C ALA A 33 -5.14 -7.98 -4.93
N MET A 34 -5.48 -8.83 -3.96
CA MET A 34 -6.41 -9.95 -4.13
C MET A 34 -7.85 -9.54 -3.81
N LYS A 35 -8.75 -9.73 -4.78
CA LYS A 35 -10.19 -9.49 -4.56
C LYS A 35 -10.74 -10.38 -3.44
N GLY A 36 -11.48 -9.77 -2.50
CA GLY A 36 -12.09 -10.48 -1.37
C GLY A 36 -11.13 -10.81 -0.23
N ARG A 37 -9.94 -10.21 -0.22
CA ARG A 37 -8.98 -10.26 0.89
C ARG A 37 -8.78 -8.86 1.45
N GLU A 38 -8.52 -8.79 2.74
CA GLU A 38 -8.25 -7.54 3.45
C GLU A 38 -6.86 -7.62 4.10
N PRO A 39 -5.95 -6.67 3.80
CA PRO A 39 -4.67 -6.60 4.49
C PRO A 39 -4.83 -6.06 5.92
N LEU A 40 -3.85 -6.29 6.79
CA LEU A 40 -3.85 -5.68 8.12
C LEU A 40 -3.53 -4.18 8.03
N PHE A 41 -2.58 -3.84 7.16
CA PHE A 41 -2.18 -2.47 6.88
C PHE A 41 -2.20 -2.20 5.38
N VAL A 42 -2.56 -0.97 5.00
CA VAL A 42 -2.57 -0.49 3.62
C VAL A 42 -1.51 0.60 3.51
N PRO A 43 -0.70 0.64 2.43
CA PRO A 43 0.31 1.66 2.26
C PRO A 43 -0.21 3.09 2.48
N CYS A 44 0.49 3.84 3.33
CA CYS A 44 0.06 5.13 3.86
C CYS A 44 -0.29 6.12 2.75
N THR A 45 0.55 6.23 1.72
CA THR A 45 0.40 7.22 0.65
C THR A 45 -0.81 6.94 -0.26
N PRO A 46 -0.99 5.73 -0.85
CA PRO A 46 -2.22 5.40 -1.56
C PRO A 46 -3.49 5.55 -0.70
N LYS A 47 -3.44 5.15 0.57
CA LYS A 47 -4.55 5.32 1.51
C LYS A 47 -4.89 6.80 1.70
N GLY A 48 -3.87 7.65 1.83
CA GLY A 48 -4.00 9.10 1.92
C GLY A 48 -4.64 9.72 0.67
N SER A 49 -4.21 9.31 -0.54
CA SER A 49 -4.81 9.80 -1.79
C SER A 49 -6.31 9.49 -1.87
N ILE A 50 -6.72 8.28 -1.48
CA ILE A 50 -8.14 7.90 -1.45
C ILE A 50 -8.89 8.70 -0.38
N GLU A 51 -8.30 8.91 0.79
CA GLU A 51 -8.90 9.69 1.88
C GLU A 51 -9.11 11.15 1.49
N LEU A 52 -8.14 11.78 0.80
CA LEU A 52 -8.28 13.14 0.31
C LEU A 52 -9.44 13.27 -0.68
N LEU A 53 -9.56 12.35 -1.65
CA LEU A 53 -10.68 12.34 -2.59
C LEU A 53 -12.04 12.24 -1.86
N LYS A 54 -12.14 11.39 -0.84
CA LYS A 54 -13.34 11.24 -0.02
C LYS A 54 -13.68 12.53 0.72
N ARG A 55 -12.70 13.14 1.43
CA ARG A 55 -12.90 14.38 2.19
C ARG A 55 -13.25 15.58 1.31
N SER A 56 -12.74 15.60 0.08
CA SER A 56 -13.07 16.62 -0.92
C SER A 56 -14.40 16.37 -1.64
N GLY A 57 -15.15 15.31 -1.31
CA GLY A 57 -16.42 14.99 -1.94
C GLY A 57 -16.31 14.56 -3.40
N VAL A 58 -15.13 14.08 -3.84
CA VAL A 58 -14.91 13.65 -5.22
C VAL A 58 -15.42 12.22 -5.41
N PRO A 59 -16.45 11.98 -6.25
CA PRO A 59 -16.96 10.64 -6.49
C PRO A 59 -15.97 9.84 -7.35
N ILE A 60 -15.51 8.70 -6.86
CA ILE A 60 -14.55 7.82 -7.57
C ILE A 60 -15.27 6.84 -8.51
N SER A 61 -16.44 6.34 -8.10
CA SER A 61 -17.16 5.31 -8.84
C SER A 61 -17.55 5.78 -10.25
N ARG A 62 -17.36 4.90 -11.25
CA ARG A 62 -17.66 5.15 -12.67
C ARG A 62 -16.89 6.31 -13.30
N LYS A 63 -15.78 6.76 -12.69
CA LYS A 63 -14.88 7.75 -13.28
C LYS A 63 -13.69 7.07 -13.95
N ARG A 64 -13.05 7.79 -14.88
CA ARG A 64 -11.75 7.42 -15.43
C ARG A 64 -10.67 7.93 -14.49
N ALA A 65 -9.77 7.05 -14.07
CA ALA A 65 -8.60 7.40 -13.28
C ALA A 65 -7.33 7.14 -14.09
N VAL A 66 -6.31 7.96 -13.86
CA VAL A 66 -4.96 7.76 -14.41
C VAL A 66 -3.98 7.83 -13.24
N VAL A 67 -3.15 6.81 -13.11
CA VAL A 67 -2.03 6.79 -12.16
C VAL A 67 -0.76 6.97 -12.98
N VAL A 68 0.01 8.02 -12.70
CA VAL A 68 1.29 8.28 -13.35
C VAL A 68 2.39 7.79 -12.42
N GLY A 69 3.04 6.69 -12.81
CA GLY A 69 4.04 6.00 -11.99
C GLY A 69 3.59 4.61 -11.55
N ARG A 70 4.57 3.72 -11.35
CA ARG A 70 4.38 2.32 -10.93
C ARG A 70 5.46 1.87 -9.93
N SER A 71 5.90 2.82 -9.11
CA SER A 71 6.92 2.64 -8.07
C SER A 71 6.50 1.58 -7.06
#